data_AF-K1GH21-F1
#
_entry.id   AF-K1GH21-F1
#
_cell.length_a   1.000
_cell.length_b   1.000
_cell.length_c   1.000
_cell.angle_alpha   90.00
_cell.angle_beta   90.00
_cell.angle_gamma   90.00
#
_symmetry.space_group_name_H-M   'P 1'
#
loop_
_entity.id
_entity.type
_entity.pdbx_description
1 polymer ?
#
loop_
_entity_poly.entity_id
_entity_poly.type
_entity_poly.pdbx_seq_one_letter_code
_entity_poly.pdbx_strand_id
1 'polypeptide(L)'
;MIDIIEDKEKIIQDLKNMLLGYNYTLQDDDKLFDIILPKNLQNLKNILNREEVPNELYYVFLCRCVGDFLNTKYSTNTLNIDTLNFEPMLASLTEGGVSMSFKGNTNQETFSNVIQGLINYGKQEIYRYRFVGW
;
A
#
# COMPACT_ATOMS: atom_id res chain seq x y z
N MET A 1 -3.16 -17.15 -6.58
CA MET A 1 -2.69 -15.89 -7.19
C MET A 1 -3.64 -14.80 -6.75
N ILE A 2 -3.16 -13.57 -6.62
CA ILE A 2 -4.03 -12.45 -6.24
C ILE A 2 -5.06 -12.23 -7.36
N ASP A 3 -6.33 -12.47 -7.06
CA ASP A 3 -7.44 -12.21 -7.97
C ASP A 3 -8.34 -11.11 -7.41
N ILE A 4 -8.22 -9.90 -7.96
CA ILE A 4 -8.97 -8.73 -7.50
C ILE A 4 -10.44 -8.76 -7.91
N ILE A 5 -10.86 -9.66 -8.81
CA ILE A 5 -12.24 -9.80 -9.24
C ILE A 5 -12.97 -10.74 -8.29
N GLU A 6 -12.38 -11.91 -8.02
CA GLU A 6 -12.96 -12.92 -7.12
C GLU A 6 -12.88 -12.49 -5.65
N ASP A 7 -11.72 -11.98 -5.21
CA ASP A 7 -11.47 -11.65 -3.79
C ASP A 7 -11.75 -10.18 -3.42
N LYS A 8 -12.44 -9.42 -4.29
CA LYS A 8 -12.56 -7.95 -4.16
C LYS A 8 -13.06 -7.51 -2.78
N GLU A 9 -14.12 -8.13 -2.29
CA GLU A 9 -14.76 -7.76 -1.02
C GLU A 9 -13.83 -7.99 0.18
N LYS A 10 -13.14 -9.14 0.19
CA LYS A 10 -12.14 -9.47 1.20
C LYS A 10 -10.97 -8.48 1.17
N ILE A 11 -10.45 -8.17 -0.03
CA ILE A 11 -9.36 -7.22 -0.21
C ILE A 11 -9.75 -5.84 0.32
N ILE A 12 -10.95 -5.35 -0.01
CA ILE A 12 -11.45 -4.06 0.50
C ILE A 12 -11.57 -4.09 2.01
N GLN A 13 -12.05 -5.18 2.60
CA GLN A 13 -12.15 -5.31 4.05
C GLN A 13 -10.77 -5.27 4.73
N ASP A 14 -9.77 -5.96 4.17
CA ASP A 14 -8.40 -5.93 4.69
C ASP A 14 -7.79 -4.52 4.58
N LEU A 15 -8.02 -3.82 3.47
CA LEU A 15 -7.59 -2.43 3.29
C LEU A 15 -8.27 -1.47 4.27
N LYS A 16 -9.58 -1.66 4.52
CA LYS A 16 -10.34 -0.88 5.51
C LYS A 16 -9.75 -1.08 6.90
N ASN A 17 -9.43 -2.32 7.28
CA ASN A 17 -8.80 -2.63 8.56
C ASN A 17 -7.40 -1.99 8.69
N MET A 18 -6.58 -2.03 7.63
CA MET A 18 -5.28 -1.36 7.62
C MET A 18 -5.41 0.15 7.79
N LEU A 19 -6.31 0.79 7.03
CA LEU A 19 -6.55 2.23 7.12
C LEU A 19 -7.05 2.65 8.52
N LEU A 20 -7.94 1.85 9.13
CA LEU A 20 -8.39 2.08 10.50
C LEU A 20 -7.23 2.06 11.50
N GLY A 21 -6.25 1.16 11.30
CA GLY A 21 -5.00 1.15 12.07
C GLY A 21 -4.21 2.46 11.98
N TYR A 22 -4.37 3.24 10.90
CA TYR A 22 -3.74 4.55 10.70
C TYR A 22 -4.65 5.72 11.10
N ASN A 23 -5.73 5.42 11.83
CA ASN A 23 -6.79 6.37 12.21
C ASN A 23 -7.54 6.99 11.01
N TYR A 24 -7.60 6.27 9.88
CA TYR A 24 -8.39 6.66 8.72
C TYR A 24 -9.61 5.75 8.55
N THR A 25 -10.81 6.33 8.52
CA THR A 25 -12.05 5.59 8.25
C THR A 25 -12.41 5.71 6.78
N LEU A 26 -12.38 4.59 6.07
CA LEU A 26 -12.83 4.51 4.67
C LEU A 26 -14.34 4.78 4.58
N GLN A 27 -14.73 5.70 3.71
CA GLN A 27 -16.13 5.97 3.41
C GLN A 27 -16.68 4.88 2.49
N ASP A 28 -17.92 4.45 2.72
CA ASP A 28 -18.50 3.31 1.99
C ASP A 28 -18.78 3.62 0.50
N ASP A 29 -18.83 4.90 0.11
CA ASP A 29 -18.97 5.36 -1.28
C ASP A 29 -17.63 5.65 -1.96
N ASP A 30 -16.49 5.42 -1.29
CA ASP A 30 -15.17 5.69 -1.83
C ASP A 30 -14.76 4.64 -2.88
N LYS A 31 -14.97 4.99 -4.14
CA LYS A 31 -14.65 4.14 -5.30
C LYS A 31 -13.18 4.18 -5.71
N LEU A 32 -12.31 4.85 -4.95
CA LEU A 32 -10.91 5.02 -5.36
C LEU A 32 -10.17 3.68 -5.50
N PHE A 33 -10.57 2.66 -4.73
CA PHE A 33 -10.01 1.31 -4.85
C PHE A 33 -10.35 0.60 -6.17
N ASP A 34 -11.41 1.00 -6.87
CA ASP A 34 -11.71 0.48 -8.22
C ASP A 34 -10.59 0.81 -9.22
N ILE A 35 -9.82 1.86 -8.95
CA ILE A 35 -8.69 2.32 -9.79
C ILE A 35 -7.36 1.81 -9.21
N ILE A 36 -7.21 1.89 -7.88
CA ILE A 36 -5.93 1.57 -7.21
C ILE A 36 -5.61 0.07 -7.27
N LEU A 37 -6.59 -0.81 -7.07
CA LEU A 37 -6.38 -2.26 -7.10
C LEU A 37 -5.82 -2.74 -8.45
N PRO A 38 -6.45 -2.47 -9.61
CA PRO A 38 -5.92 -2.91 -10.90
C PRO A 38 -4.58 -2.24 -11.23
N LYS A 39 -4.39 -0.96 -10.88
CA LYS A 39 -3.12 -0.25 -11.09
C LYS A 39 -1.97 -0.94 -10.36
N ASN A 40 -2.14 -1.24 -9.07
CA ASN A 40 -1.09 -1.86 -8.27
C ASN A 40 -0.86 -3.33 -8.64
N LEU A 41 -1.91 -4.06 -9.01
CA LEU A 41 -1.78 -5.43 -9.48
C LEU A 41 -0.99 -5.47 -10.79
N GLN A 42 -1.31 -4.59 -11.75
CA GLN A 42 -0.58 -4.49 -13.01
C GLN A 42 0.88 -4.07 -12.79
N ASN A 43 1.14 -3.15 -11.85
CA ASN A 43 2.50 -2.76 -11.49
C ASN A 43 3.32 -3.96 -10.98
N LEU A 44 2.74 -4.80 -10.11
CA LEU A 44 3.39 -6.01 -9.63
C LEU A 44 3.64 -7.02 -10.75
N LYS A 45 2.66 -7.26 -11.63
CA LYS A 45 2.82 -8.10 -12.83
C LYS A 45 4.01 -7.66 -13.69
N ASN A 46 4.11 -6.35 -13.94
CA ASN A 46 5.20 -5.76 -14.71
C ASN A 46 6.57 -5.95 -14.03
N ILE A 47 6.67 -5.74 -12.70
CA ILE A 47 7.93 -5.94 -11.97
C ILE A 47 8.33 -7.42 -11.97
N LEU A 48 7.36 -8.31 -11.76
CA LEU A 48 7.59 -9.75 -11.73
C LEU A 48 7.88 -10.34 -13.11
N ASN A 49 7.51 -9.63 -14.18
CA ASN A 49 7.49 -10.12 -15.55
C ASN A 49 6.65 -11.40 -15.68
N ARG A 50 5.45 -11.38 -15.08
CA ARG A 50 4.49 -12.51 -15.07
C ARG A 50 3.06 -11.98 -15.12
N GLU A 51 2.15 -12.75 -15.72
CA GLU A 51 0.72 -12.41 -15.74
C GLU A 51 0.04 -12.60 -14.39
N GLU A 52 0.62 -13.45 -13.54
CA GLU A 52 0.06 -13.81 -12.23
C GLU A 52 0.95 -13.30 -11.10
N VAL A 53 0.31 -12.79 -10.04
CA VAL A 53 0.98 -12.38 -8.82
C VAL A 53 0.77 -13.46 -7.74
N PRO A 54 1.85 -14.06 -7.21
CA PRO A 54 1.75 -15.07 -6.15
C PRO A 54 1.05 -14.54 -4.88
N ASN A 55 0.38 -15.43 -4.14
CA ASN A 55 -0.35 -15.06 -2.91
C ASN A 55 0.59 -14.61 -1.79
N GLU A 56 1.84 -15.03 -1.84
CA GLU A 56 2.91 -14.65 -0.92
C GLU A 56 3.21 -13.14 -0.99
N LEU A 57 2.83 -12.47 -2.09
CA LEU A 57 2.93 -11.03 -2.23
C LEU A 57 1.63 -10.29 -1.87
N TYR A 58 0.64 -10.97 -1.28
CA TYR A 58 -0.65 -10.37 -0.93
C TYR A 58 -0.49 -9.18 0.01
N TYR A 59 0.28 -9.34 1.09
CA TYR A 59 0.52 -8.25 2.04
C TYR A 59 1.28 -7.08 1.37
N VAL A 60 2.23 -7.39 0.48
CA VAL A 60 2.94 -6.37 -0.31
C VAL A 60 1.99 -5.58 -1.19
N PHE A 61 1.05 -6.27 -1.84
CA PHE A 61 0.01 -5.66 -2.65
C PHE A 61 -0.89 -4.73 -1.81
N LEU A 62 -1.33 -5.17 -0.63
CA LEU A 62 -2.14 -4.35 0.28
C LEU A 62 -1.40 -3.08 0.73
N CYS A 63 -0.15 -3.19 1.20
CA CYS A 63 0.65 -2.03 1.62
C CYS A 63 0.79 -1.00 0.50
N ARG A 64 1.06 -1.45 -0.72
CA ARG A 64 1.17 -0.57 -1.89
C ARG A 64 -0.15 0.12 -2.23
N CYS A 65 -1.26 -0.60 -2.15
CA CYS A 65 -2.60 -0.02 -2.34
C CYS A 65 -2.93 1.04 -1.29
N VAL A 66 -2.64 0.79 -0.01
CA VAL A 66 -2.86 1.78 1.05
C VAL A 66 -1.99 3.02 0.86
N GLY A 67 -0.71 2.82 0.52
CA GLY A 67 0.20 3.93 0.22
C GLY A 67 -0.30 4.78 -0.95
N ASP A 68 -0.73 4.16 -2.04
CA ASP A 68 -1.27 4.85 -3.22
C ASP A 68 -2.60 5.55 -2.91
N PHE A 69 -3.45 4.96 -2.08
CA PHE A 69 -4.72 5.55 -1.64
C PHE A 69 -4.50 6.82 -0.84
N LEU A 70 -3.69 6.74 0.23
CA LEU A 70 -3.39 7.89 1.09
C LEU A 70 -2.66 8.99 0.30
N ASN A 71 -1.72 8.62 -0.56
CA ASN A 71 -1.02 9.56 -1.43
C ASN A 71 -1.96 10.29 -2.39
N THR A 72 -2.91 9.54 -2.99
CA THR A 72 -3.91 10.14 -3.89
C THR A 72 -4.81 11.09 -3.12
N LYS A 73 -5.35 10.67 -1.97
CA LYS A 73 -6.21 11.53 -1.14
C LYS A 73 -5.51 12.80 -0.66
N TYR A 74 -4.21 12.70 -0.33
CA TYR A 74 -3.38 13.84 -0.01
C TYR A 74 -3.18 14.77 -1.21
N SER A 75 -2.83 14.21 -2.37
CA SER A 75 -2.59 14.97 -3.61
C SER A 75 -3.84 15.71 -4.11
N THR A 76 -5.03 15.19 -3.80
CA THR A 76 -6.32 15.81 -4.13
C THR A 76 -6.85 16.74 -3.03
N ASN A 77 -6.07 17.02 -1.98
CA ASN A 77 -6.47 17.84 -0.81
C ASN A 77 -7.73 17.32 -0.09
N THR A 78 -7.96 16.01 -0.14
CA THR A 78 -9.11 15.35 0.51
C THR A 78 -8.72 14.59 1.80
N LEU A 79 -7.45 14.68 2.19
CA LEU A 79 -6.90 14.07 3.39
C LEU A 79 -6.30 15.15 4.30
N ASN A 80 -6.68 15.13 5.57
CA ASN A 80 -6.01 15.91 6.59
C ASN A 80 -4.98 15.04 7.31
N ILE A 81 -3.69 15.27 7.04
CA ILE A 81 -2.57 14.50 7.60
C ILE A 81 -2.47 14.58 9.13
N ASP A 82 -2.96 15.66 9.75
CA ASP A 82 -2.90 15.83 11.21
C ASP A 82 -3.88 14.91 11.95
N THR A 83 -4.82 14.32 11.22
CA THR A 83 -5.78 13.34 11.78
C THR A 83 -5.25 11.91 11.74
N LEU A 84 -4.14 11.66 11.05
CA LEU A 84 -3.56 10.33 10.90
C LEU A 84 -2.70 9.96 12.10
N ASN A 85 -2.67 8.67 12.42
CA ASN A 85 -1.74 8.11 13.39
C ASN A 85 -0.60 7.37 12.66
N PHE A 86 0.60 7.94 12.73
CA PHE A 86 1.78 7.38 12.08
C PHE A 86 2.43 6.25 12.87
N GLU A 87 2.28 6.18 14.20
CA GLU A 87 3.00 5.18 15.01
C GLU A 87 2.69 3.72 14.60
N PRO A 88 1.44 3.32 14.36
CA PRO A 88 1.11 1.98 13.83
C PRO A 88 1.65 1.77 12.41
N MET A 89 1.60 2.81 11.57
CA MET A 89 2.08 2.83 10.18
C MET A 89 3.59 2.60 10.11
N LEU A 90 4.33 3.20 11.04
CA LEU A 90 5.76 3.05 11.22
C LEU A 90 6.15 1.64 11.69
N ALA A 91 5.39 1.08 12.62
CA ALA A 91 5.62 -0.27 13.12
C ALA A 91 5.48 -1.32 12.00
N SER A 92 4.39 -1.27 11.22
CA SER A 92 4.15 -2.20 10.11
C SER A 92 5.25 -2.16 9.04
N LEU A 93 5.84 -1.00 8.77
CA LEU A 93 6.95 -0.87 7.82
C LEU A 93 8.27 -1.41 8.36
N THR A 94 8.52 -1.19 9.66
CA THR A 94 9.73 -1.65 10.34
C THR A 94 9.77 -3.18 10.40
N GLU A 95 8.64 -3.83 10.70
CA GLU A 95 8.51 -5.29 10.71
C GLU A 95 8.77 -5.92 9.33
N GLY A 96 8.44 -5.20 8.25
CA GLY A 96 8.72 -5.61 6.87
C GLY A 96 10.14 -5.32 6.36
N GLY A 97 11.09 -5.01 7.26
CA GLY A 97 12.50 -4.84 6.92
C GLY A 97 12.88 -3.48 6.32
N VAL A 98 11.97 -2.50 6.30
CA VAL A 98 12.28 -1.13 5.89
C VAL A 98 12.65 -0.30 7.12
N SER A 99 13.90 -0.41 7.59
CA SER A 99 14.41 0.38 8.72
C SER A 99 14.85 1.79 8.29
N MET A 100 14.02 2.51 7.52
CA MET A 100 14.31 3.90 7.18
C MET A 100 13.82 4.78 8.34
N SER A 101 14.60 5.79 8.73
CA SER A 101 14.18 6.74 9.77
C SER A 101 13.00 7.56 9.24
N PHE A 102 11.79 7.06 9.45
CA PHE A 102 10.58 7.64 8.85
C PHE A 102 10.14 8.94 9.54
N LYS A 103 10.63 9.21 10.76
CA LYS A 103 10.36 10.48 11.47
C LYS A 103 11.08 11.62 10.74
N GLY A 104 10.28 12.50 10.12
CA GLY A 104 10.74 13.77 9.56
C GLY A 104 10.72 14.89 10.61
N ASN A 105 11.21 16.07 10.24
CA ASN A 105 11.14 17.25 11.11
C ASN A 105 9.72 17.83 11.19
N THR A 106 8.87 17.51 10.20
CA THR A 106 7.47 17.93 10.14
C THR A 106 6.53 16.74 9.94
N ASN A 107 5.23 16.94 10.24
CA ASN A 107 4.20 15.95 9.97
C ASN A 107 4.12 15.60 8.48
N GLN A 108 4.32 16.57 7.60
CA GLN A 108 4.32 16.37 6.15
C GLN A 108 5.51 15.54 5.69
N GLU A 109 6.71 15.80 6.19
CA GLU A 109 7.89 14.99 5.89
C GLU A 109 7.70 13.55 6.39
N THR A 110 7.18 13.40 7.61
CA THR A 110 6.87 12.09 8.19
C THR A 110 5.85 11.35 7.32
N PHE A 111 4.75 11.99 6.94
CA PHE A 111 3.76 11.43 6.02
C PHE A 111 4.41 10.98 4.71
N SER A 112 5.19 11.84 4.06
CA SER A 112 5.87 11.53 2.80
C SER A 112 6.79 10.32 2.92
N ASN A 113 7.57 10.23 3.99
CA ASN A 113 8.49 9.11 4.23
C ASN A 113 7.73 7.80 4.41
N VAL A 114 6.65 7.82 5.19
CA VAL A 114 5.85 6.61 5.46
C VAL A 114 5.11 6.16 4.19
N ILE A 115 4.54 7.08 3.42
CA ILE A 115 3.93 6.78 2.11
C ILE A 115 4.96 6.17 1.16
N GLN A 116 6.16 6.75 1.08
CA GLN A 116 7.24 6.19 0.28
C GLN A 116 7.62 4.79 0.76
N GLY A 117 7.61 4.54 2.07
CA GLY A 117 7.79 3.22 2.66
C GLY A 117 6.74 2.22 2.19
N LEU A 118 5.45 2.58 2.24
CA LEU A 118 4.34 1.72 1.81
C LEU A 118 4.37 1.41 0.30
N ILE A 119 4.61 2.43 -0.54
CA ILE A 119 4.67 2.28 -2.00
C ILE A 119 5.87 1.40 -2.41
N ASN A 120 6.98 1.48 -1.68
CA ASN A 120 8.17 0.65 -1.94
C ASN A 120 8.22 -0.64 -1.12
N TYR A 121 7.19 -0.92 -0.32
CA TYR A 121 7.16 -2.09 0.53
C TYR A 121 7.33 -3.36 -0.30
N GLY A 122 7.99 -4.36 0.30
CA GLY A 122 8.15 -5.67 -0.30
C GLY A 122 9.13 -5.71 -1.48
N LYS A 123 9.95 -4.67 -1.70
CA LYS A 123 10.81 -4.57 -2.90
C LYS A 123 11.75 -5.78 -3.03
N GLN A 124 12.34 -6.25 -1.93
CA GLN A 124 13.23 -7.41 -1.95
C GLN A 124 12.47 -8.72 -2.16
N GLU A 125 11.30 -8.85 -1.54
CA GLU A 125 10.41 -9.99 -1.62
C GLU A 125 9.91 -10.18 -3.04
N ILE A 126 9.51 -9.10 -3.72
CA ILE A 126 9.10 -9.13 -5.12
C ILE A 126 10.21 -9.69 -6.01
N TYR A 127 11.47 -9.30 -5.78
CA TYR A 127 12.59 -9.81 -6.59
C TYR A 127 12.78 -11.33 -6.47
N ARG A 128 12.38 -11.96 -5.37
CA ARG A 128 12.45 -13.43 -5.20
C ARG A 128 11.52 -14.18 -6.16
N TYR A 129 10.41 -13.55 -6.54
CA TYR A 129 9.39 -14.13 -7.43
C TYR A 129 9.52 -13.65 -8.87
N ARG A 130 10.41 -12.70 -9.15
CA ARG A 130 10.61 -12.15 -10.50
C ARG A 130 11.10 -13.24 -11.44
N PHE A 131 10.46 -13.37 -12.60
CA PHE A 131 11.01 -14.13 -13.72
C PHE A 131 11.98 -13.24 -14.48
N VAL A 132 13.23 -13.68 -14.63
CA VAL A 132 14.19 -13.00 -15.52
C VAL A 132 13.87 -13.46 -16.94
N GLY A 133 13.03 -12.68 -17.63
CA GLY A 133 12.85 -12.80 -19.07
C GLY A 133 13.92 -11.99 -19.80
N TRP A 134 14.45 -12.55 -20.89
CA TRP A 134 15.38 -11.88 -21.80
C TRP A 134 14.63 -10.94 -22.74
#